data_AF-A0A7X6Z4A9-F1
#
_entry.id   AF-A0A7X6Z4A9-F1
#
_cell.length_a   1.000
_cell.length_b   1.000
_cell.length_c   1.000
_cell.angle_alpha   90.00
_cell.angle_beta   90.00
_cell.angle_gamma   90.00
#
_symmetry.space_group_name_H-M   'P 1'
#
loop_
_entity.id
_entity.type
_entity.pdbx_description
1 polymer ?
#
loop_
_entity_poly.entity_id
_entity_poly.type
_entity_poly.pdbx_seq_one_letter_code
_entity_poly.pdbx_strand_id
1 'polypeptide(L)' 'DLLVSGDFHSDIKDDYQAVLSIIKRHPMNQHEIEDFLASRGNKDYPSLLARLKEDGGVEVISYKGYDTYRLK' A
#
# COMPACT_ATOMS: atom_id res chain seq x y z
N ASP A 1 -12.43 -13.86 11.36
CA ASP A 1 -11.44 -12.84 10.98
C ASP A 1 -11.89 -12.15 9.72
N LEU A 2 -12.36 -10.90 9.84
CA LEU A 2 -12.72 -10.11 8.67
C LEU A 2 -11.43 -9.73 7.95
N LEU A 3 -11.16 -10.39 6.83
CA LEU A 3 -10.53 -9.74 5.69
C LEU A 3 -11.47 -8.61 5.28
N VAL A 4 -11.39 -7.45 5.93
CA VAL A 4 -12.01 -6.24 5.39
C VAL A 4 -11.13 -5.83 4.23
N SER A 5 -11.32 -6.47 3.07
CA SER A 5 -10.86 -5.93 1.80
C SER A 5 -11.62 -4.63 1.58
N GLY A 6 -11.08 -3.54 2.12
CA GLY A 6 -11.64 -2.22 1.94
C GLY A 6 -11.36 -1.75 0.53
N ASP A 7 -12.39 -1.26 -0.18
CA ASP A 7 -12.18 -0.48 -1.40
C ASP A 7 -11.44 0.81 -1.00
N PHE A 8 -10.13 0.83 -1.20
CA PHE A 8 -9.32 2.01 -0.95
C PHE A 8 -9.52 3.02 -2.07
N HIS A 9 -9.70 4.29 -1.70
CA HIS A 9 -9.80 5.39 -2.65
C HIS A 9 -8.99 6.59 -2.14
N SER A 10 -8.42 7.36 -3.08
CA SER A 10 -7.70 8.60 -2.78
C SER A 10 -7.75 9.56 -3.96
N ASP A 11 -8.11 10.82 -3.68
CA ASP A 11 -8.11 11.91 -4.69
C ASP A 11 -6.69 12.41 -5.01
N ILE A 12 -5.67 11.93 -4.28
CA ILE A 12 -4.28 12.24 -4.55
C ILE A 12 -3.90 11.60 -5.89
N LYS A 13 -3.47 12.42 -6.85
CA LYS A 13 -3.13 11.96 -8.21
C LYS A 13 -1.87 11.11 -8.28
N ASP A 14 -0.87 11.43 -7.45
CA ASP A 14 0.35 10.64 -7.37
C ASP A 14 0.10 9.36 -6.57
N ASP A 15 0.36 8.21 -7.18
CA ASP A 15 0.03 6.91 -6.60
C ASP A 15 0.81 6.62 -5.32
N TYR A 16 2.07 7.03 -5.26
CA TYR A 16 2.90 6.83 -4.08
C TYR A 16 2.40 7.67 -2.91
N GLN A 17 2.12 8.96 -3.13
CA GLN A 17 1.52 9.83 -2.12
C GLN A 17 0.12 9.35 -1.70
N ALA A 18 -0.65 8.81 -2.64
CA ALA A 18 -1.94 8.21 -2.35
C ALA A 18 -1.80 7.03 -1.39
N VAL A 19 -0.88 6.08 -1.67
CA VAL A 19 -0.60 4.95 -0.78
C VAL A 19 -0.10 5.44 0.58
N LEU A 20 0.87 6.36 0.64
CA LEU A 20 1.36 6.94 1.91
C LEU A 20 0.22 7.52 2.75
N SER A 21 -0.72 8.23 2.14
CA SER A 21 -1.87 8.83 2.83
C SER A 21 -2.84 7.80 3.43
N ILE A 22 -2.91 6.61 2.83
CA ILE A 22 -3.75 5.50 3.29
C ILE A 22 -3.00 4.75 4.39
N ILE A 23 -1.76 4.31 4.15
CA ILE A 23 -0.96 3.54 5.12
C ILE A 23 -0.61 4.32 6.40
N LYS A 24 -0.77 5.65 6.38
CA LYS A 24 -0.74 6.51 7.58
C LYS A 24 -1.93 6.28 8.53
N ARG A 25 -3.11 5.97 8.00
CA ARG A 25 -4.36 5.81 8.76
C ARG A 25 -4.77 4.35 8.90
N HIS A 26 -4.37 3.51 7.94
CA HIS A 26 -4.72 2.10 7.86
C HIS A 26 -3.58 1.32 7.20
N PRO A 27 -2.86 0.45 7.94
CA PRO A 27 -1.83 -0.40 7.34
C PRO A 27 -2.42 -1.22 6.19
N MET A 28 -1.75 -1.22 5.04
CA MET A 28 -2.18 -2.03 3.88
C MET A 28 -1.21 -3.17 3.67
N ASN A 29 -1.70 -4.36 3.34
CA ASN A 29 -0.87 -5.45 2.85
C ASN A 29 -0.53 -5.28 1.37
N GLN A 30 0.46 -6.04 0.89
CA GLN A 30 0.93 -5.97 -0.51
C GLN A 30 -0.19 -6.18 -1.54
N HIS A 31 -1.18 -7.05 -1.26
CA HIS A 31 -2.30 -7.32 -2.17
C HIS A 31 -3.30 -6.17 -2.18
N GLU A 32 -3.56 -5.54 -1.03
CA GLU A 32 -4.40 -4.35 -0.96
C GLU A 32 -3.79 -3.17 -1.73
N ILE A 33 -2.46 -3.02 -1.69
CA ILE A 33 -1.76 -1.98 -2.48
C ILE A 33 -1.84 -2.31 -3.97
N GLU A 34 -1.65 -3.58 -4.34
CA GLU A 34 -1.81 -4.05 -5.72
C GLU A 34 -3.21 -3.76 -6.26
N ASP A 35 -4.26 -4.14 -5.53
CA ASP A 35 -5.66 -3.91 -5.91
C ASP A 35 -5.98 -2.42 -6.02
N PHE A 36 -5.50 -1.61 -5.07
CA PHE A 36 -5.65 -0.15 -5.09
C PHE A 36 -5.01 0.47 -6.34
N LEU A 37 -3.76 0.11 -6.66
CA LEU A 37 -3.06 0.63 -7.83
C LEU A 37 -3.70 0.14 -9.14
N ALA A 38 -4.13 -1.12 -9.18
CA ALA A 38 -4.83 -1.69 -10.32
C ALA A 38 -6.15 -0.93 -10.60
N SER A 39 -6.91 -0.57 -9.55
CA SER A 39 -8.14 0.22 -9.67
C SER A 39 -7.90 1.62 -10.26
N ARG A 40 -6.69 2.16 -10.09
CA ARG A 40 -6.23 3.45 -10.64
C ARG A 40 -5.64 3.31 -12.05
N GLY A 41 -5.57 2.10 -12.59
CA GLY A 41 -4.94 1.80 -13.88
C GLY A 41 -3.42 1.71 -13.83
N ASN A 42 -2.80 1.73 -12.64
CA ASN A 42 -1.36 1.53 -12.48
C ASN A 42 -1.05 0.03 -12.28
N LYS A 43 -0.31 -0.54 -13.24
CA LYS A 43 0.12 -1.95 -13.21
C LYS A 43 1.58 -2.14 -12.74
N ASP A 44 2.29 -1.06 -12.48
CA ASP A 44 3.68 -1.06 -12.01
C ASP A 44 3.75 -0.99 -10.47
N TYR A 45 2.91 -1.80 -9.81
CA TYR A 45 2.95 -1.96 -8.37
C TYR A 45 4.27 -2.57 -7.83
N PRO A 46 5.02 -3.45 -8.55
CA PRO A 46 6.29 -3.96 -8.02
C PRO A 46 7.30 -2.84 -7.75
N SER A 47 7.39 -1.86 -8.66
CA SER A 47 8.29 -0.70 -8.49
C SER A 47 7.87 0.18 -7.31
N LEU A 48 6.56 0.38 -7.12
CA LEU A 48 6.03 1.16 -5.99
C LEU A 48 6.26 0.45 -4.65
N LEU A 49 6.03 -0.87 -4.59
CA LEU A 49 6.31 -1.67 -3.39
C LEU A 49 7.80 -1.65 -3.04
N ALA A 50 8.70 -1.77 -4.03
CA ALA A 50 10.14 -1.63 -3.81
C ALA A 50 10.49 -0.26 -3.22
N ARG A 51 9.93 0.82 -3.78
CA ARG A 51 10.10 2.17 -3.26
C ARG A 51 9.61 2.32 -1.82
N LEU A 52 8.49 1.72 -1.45
CA LEU A 52 7.98 1.75 -0.07
C LEU A 52 8.91 1.02 0.91
N LYS A 53 9.57 -0.06 0.48
CA LYS A 53 10.53 -0.80 1.32
C LYS A 53 11.81 0.00 1.59
N GLU A 54 12.21 0.84 0.64
CA GLU A 54 13.39 1.71 0.75
C GLU A 54 13.07 3.02 1.50
N ASP A 55 11.79 3.36 1.66
CA ASP A 55 11.37 4.56 2.38
C ASP A 55 11.57 4.39 3.89
N GLY A 56 12.53 5.14 4.45
CA GLY A 56 12.81 5.14 5.89
C GLY A 56 11.65 5.60 6.78
N GLY A 57 10.62 6.26 6.22
CA GLY A 57 9.38 6.63 6.89
C GLY A 57 8.30 5.54 6.89
N VAL A 58 8.50 4.46 6.14
CA VAL A 58 7.58 3.31 6.07
C VAL A 58 8.15 2.17 6.89
N GLU A 59 7.29 1.56 7.70
CA GLU A 59 7.54 0.31 8.38
C GLU A 59 6.92 -0.83 7.55
N VAL A 60 7.71 -1.88 7.32
CA VAL A 60 7.30 -3.08 6.60
C VAL A 60 7.35 -4.26 7.56
N ILE A 61 6.19 -4.87 7.77
CA ILE A 61 6.03 -6.03 8.65
C ILE A 61 5.74 -7.25 7.78
N SER A 62 6.71 -8.16 7.70
CA SER A 62 6.56 -9.42 6.98
C SER A 62 5.99 -10.50 7.92
N TYR A 63 4.81 -11.02 7.61
CA TYR A 63 4.17 -12.07 8.39
C TYR A 63 3.49 -13.10 7.48
N LYS A 64 3.72 -14.40 7.75
CA LYS A 64 3.11 -15.52 7.00
C LYS A 64 3.17 -15.40 5.47
N GLY A 65 4.25 -14.81 4.94
CA GLY A 65 4.49 -14.71 3.49
C GLY A 65 3.86 -13.49 2.81
N TYR A 66 3.31 -12.53 3.55
CA TYR A 66 2.91 -11.23 3.01
C TYR A 66 3.50 -10.08 3.81
N ASP A 67 3.75 -8.98 3.09
CA ASP A 67 4.24 -7.73 3.66
C ASP A 67 3.06 -6.79 3.95
N THR A 68 3.07 -6.19 5.15
CA THR A 68 2.16 -5.12 5.55
C THR A 68 2.94 -3.83 5.71
N TYR A 69 2.43 -2.74 5.12
CA TYR A 69 3.07 -1.44 5.05
C TYR A 69 2.31 -0.45 5.93
N ARG A 70 3.04 0.30 6.76
CA ARG A 70 2.50 1.32 7.66
C ARG A 70 3.42 2.52 7.70
N LEU A 71 2.88 3.73 7.78
CA LEU A 71 3.70 4.93 8.02
C LEU A 71 4.09 5.03 9.51
N LYS A 72 5.35 5.37 9.79
CA LYS A 72 5.87 5.61 11.14
C LYS A 72 5.23 6.83 11.82
#